data_AF-F2LU98-F1
#
_entry.id   AF-F2LU98-F1
#
_cell.length_a   1.000
_cell.length_b   1.000
_cell.length_c   1.000
_cell.angle_alpha   90.00
_cell.angle_beta   90.00
_cell.angle_gamma   90.00
#
_symmetry.space_group_name_H-M   'P 1'
#
loop_
_entity.id
_entity.type
_entity.pdbx_description
1 polymer ?
#
loop_
_entity_poly.entity_id
_entity_poly.type
_entity_poly.pdbx_seq_one_letter_code
_entity_poly.pdbx_strand_id
1 'polypeptide(L)'
;MILVLGGTSDTHRVVDSLKDDFIITVATDYGFNVFYRLYGERVKQVKFSEKTLTDFIKRYRINRIVDTTHPYAKEISRIAKNVSAKIGIPYEDKKRDVSVELDYKRIFLAKNTEEAKRFFKKNCKSILFTIGSKLLDEFIEFKNNGYFRVLPFSDSIDRCFRLGIEPSRIIAMQGPFSSKLNKALLDEFDIDCLVSKNSGRAGGLDAKIEAAKRKGCYLVILLDI
;
A
#
# COMPACT_ATOMS: atom_id res chain seq x y z
N MET A 1 -18.09 13.85 17.34
CA MET A 1 -17.51 12.56 16.91
C MET A 1 -16.98 12.71 15.49
N ILE A 2 -15.69 12.52 15.30
CA ILE A 2 -15.03 12.63 13.99
C ILE A 2 -14.87 11.24 13.38
N LEU A 3 -15.22 11.09 12.10
CA LEU A 3 -14.85 9.91 11.33
C LEU A 3 -13.50 10.14 10.65
N VAL A 4 -12.51 9.33 10.97
CA VAL A 4 -11.21 9.35 10.32
C VAL A 4 -11.14 8.16 9.37
N LEU A 5 -11.20 8.44 8.07
CA LEU A 5 -10.97 7.43 7.04
C LEU A 5 -9.46 7.19 6.98
N GLY A 6 -9.00 6.02 7.41
CA GLY A 6 -7.61 5.79 7.75
C GLY A 6 -7.00 4.52 7.15
N GLY A 7 -5.87 4.12 7.72
CA GLY A 7 -5.06 3.00 7.25
C GLY A 7 -3.73 3.40 6.62
N THR A 8 -3.32 4.65 6.80
CA THR A 8 -1.99 5.17 6.43
C THR A 8 -1.31 5.72 7.67
N SER A 9 0.01 5.85 7.69
CA SER A 9 0.65 6.43 8.88
C SER A 9 0.36 7.92 9.08
N ASP A 10 -0.22 8.62 8.11
CA ASP A 10 -0.72 9.99 8.32
C ASP A 10 -1.97 10.00 9.20
N THR A 11 -2.71 8.89 9.26
CA THR A 11 -3.80 8.72 10.23
C THR A 11 -3.29 8.96 11.66
N HIS A 12 -2.11 8.46 12.05
CA HIS A 12 -1.55 8.69 13.40
C HIS A 12 -1.35 10.17 13.69
N ARG A 13 -0.64 10.88 12.79
CA ARG A 13 -0.35 12.30 12.94
C ARG A 13 -1.62 13.14 13.06
N VAL A 14 -2.64 12.79 12.27
CA VAL A 14 -3.91 13.50 12.30
C VAL A 14 -4.62 13.25 13.62
N VAL A 15 -4.79 11.99 14.04
CA VAL A 15 -5.53 11.70 15.29
C VAL A 15 -4.81 12.23 16.53
N ASP A 16 -3.48 12.27 16.55
CA ASP A 16 -2.69 12.86 17.64
C ASP A 16 -2.96 14.36 17.80
N SER A 17 -3.37 15.05 16.72
CA SER A 17 -3.71 16.47 16.73
C SER A 17 -5.19 16.76 17.00
N LEU A 18 -6.05 15.74 16.99
CA LEU A 18 -7.49 15.91 17.21
C LEU A 18 -7.78 16.05 18.71
N LYS A 19 -8.57 17.08 19.06
CA LYS A 19 -9.06 17.30 20.43
C LYS A 19 -10.42 16.65 20.70
N ASP A 20 -11.20 16.39 19.65
CA ASP A 20 -12.51 15.74 19.76
C ASP A 20 -12.41 14.22 19.67
N ASP A 21 -13.43 13.52 20.16
CA ASP A 21 -13.52 12.07 20.06
C ASP A 21 -13.67 11.60 18.59
N PHE A 22 -13.07 10.46 18.26
CA PHE A 22 -12.93 9.98 16.90
C PHE A 22 -13.09 8.46 16.75
N ILE A 23 -13.50 8.05 15.54
CA ILE A 23 -13.52 6.66 15.09
C ILE A 23 -12.66 6.55 13.84
N ILE A 24 -11.73 5.59 13.84
CA ILE A 24 -10.90 5.26 12.67
C ILE A 24 -11.56 4.11 11.92
N THR A 25 -11.71 4.25 10.60
CA THR A 25 -12.14 3.13 9.75
C THR A 25 -11.06 2.72 8.78
N VAL A 26 -10.85 1.41 8.64
CA VAL A 26 -9.88 0.79 7.73
C VAL A 26 -10.54 -0.31 6.89
N ALA A 27 -10.01 -0.55 5.69
CA ALA A 27 -10.63 -1.46 4.73
C ALA A 27 -10.04 -2.88 4.70
N THR A 28 -8.90 -3.12 5.36
CA THR A 28 -8.13 -4.37 5.27
C THR A 28 -7.87 -4.99 6.64
N ASP A 29 -7.76 -6.32 6.70
CA ASP A 29 -7.47 -7.06 7.94
C ASP A 29 -6.14 -6.63 8.56
N TYR A 30 -5.13 -6.42 7.71
CA TYR A 30 -3.82 -5.93 8.14
C TYR A 30 -3.94 -4.53 8.75
N GLY A 31 -4.61 -3.60 8.05
CA GLY A 31 -4.83 -2.24 8.56
C GLY A 31 -5.58 -2.25 9.89
N PHE A 32 -6.58 -3.13 10.03
CA PHE A 32 -7.33 -3.32 11.26
C PHE A 32 -6.43 -3.79 12.40
N ASN A 33 -5.69 -4.88 12.21
CA ASN A 33 -4.81 -5.42 13.25
C ASN A 33 -3.74 -4.42 13.70
N VAL A 34 -3.14 -3.66 12.78
CA VAL A 34 -2.13 -2.64 13.11
C VAL A 34 -2.73 -1.50 13.92
N PHE A 35 -3.85 -0.93 13.46
CA PHE A 35 -4.45 0.22 14.13
C PHE A 35 -5.16 -0.17 15.42
N TYR A 36 -5.80 -1.33 15.49
CA TYR A 36 -6.52 -1.80 16.68
C TYR A 36 -5.58 -1.97 17.87
N ARG A 37 -4.33 -2.42 17.65
CA ARG A 37 -3.32 -2.49 18.72
C ARG A 37 -3.00 -1.15 19.37
N LEU A 38 -3.18 -0.04 18.63
CA LEU A 38 -2.83 1.31 19.09
C LEU A 38 -4.03 2.10 19.59
N TYR A 39 -5.21 1.88 19.00
CA TYR A 39 -6.41 2.68 19.27
C TYR A 39 -7.61 1.87 19.77
N GLY A 40 -7.47 0.54 19.88
CA GLY A 40 -8.50 -0.35 20.40
C GLY A 40 -9.85 -0.23 19.68
N GLU A 41 -10.91 -0.14 20.46
CA GLU A 41 -12.29 -0.14 19.95
C GLU A 41 -12.66 1.07 19.09
N ARG A 42 -11.83 2.12 19.08
CA ARG A 42 -11.97 3.27 18.17
C ARG A 42 -11.72 2.88 16.72
N VAL A 43 -11.14 1.71 16.45
CA VAL A 43 -10.89 1.22 15.10
C VAL A 43 -12.00 0.27 14.68
N LYS A 44 -12.58 0.52 13.50
CA LYS A 44 -13.57 -0.37 12.88
C LYS A 44 -13.07 -0.81 11.49
N GLN A 45 -13.19 -2.09 11.19
CA GLN A 45 -12.92 -2.59 9.86
C GLN A 45 -14.21 -2.51 9.03
N VAL A 46 -14.26 -1.61 8.05
CA VAL A 46 -15.46 -1.36 7.24
C VAL A 46 -15.06 -0.99 5.82
N LYS A 47 -15.76 -1.56 4.83
CA LYS A 47 -15.76 -1.08 3.45
C LYS A 47 -17.08 -0.37 3.19
N PHE A 48 -17.02 0.91 2.84
CA PHE A 48 -18.20 1.73 2.67
C PHE A 48 -18.68 1.79 1.22
N SER A 49 -19.99 1.59 1.04
CA SER A 49 -20.79 2.21 -0.02
C SER A 49 -21.40 3.54 0.47
N GLU A 50 -21.98 4.35 -0.43
CA GLU A 50 -22.68 5.60 -0.05
C GLU A 50 -23.76 5.37 1.02
N LYS A 51 -24.55 4.28 0.88
CA LYS A 51 -25.59 3.91 1.85
C LYS A 51 -24.99 3.57 3.21
N THR A 52 -24.02 2.66 3.24
CA THR A 52 -23.41 2.23 4.52
C THR A 52 -22.66 3.36 5.23
N LEU A 53 -22.04 4.29 4.50
CA LEU A 53 -21.40 5.46 5.09
C LEU A 53 -22.44 6.42 5.68
N THR A 54 -23.56 6.63 4.98
CA THR A 54 -24.67 7.44 5.47
C THR A 54 -25.24 6.87 6.78
N ASP A 55 -25.47 5.56 6.82
CA ASP A 55 -25.99 4.88 8.01
C ASP A 55 -24.97 4.94 9.16
N PHE A 56 -23.68 4.81 8.86
CA PHE A 56 -22.61 4.93 9.83
C PHE A 56 -22.53 6.33 10.44
N ILE A 57 -22.63 7.38 9.61
CA ILE A 57 -22.64 8.78 10.04
C ILE A 57 -23.79 9.03 11.01
N LYS A 58 -25.00 8.55 10.69
CA LYS A 58 -26.17 8.67 11.55
C LYS A 58 -26.01 7.92 12.86
N ARG A 59 -25.58 6.65 12.78
CA ARG A 59 -25.42 5.76 13.95
C ARG A 59 -24.45 6.32 14.98
N TYR A 60 -23.31 6.84 14.54
CA TYR A 60 -22.25 7.35 15.43
C TYR A 60 -22.30 8.88 15.63
N ARG A 61 -23.34 9.54 15.11
CA ARG A 61 -23.50 11.00 15.16
C ARG A 61 -22.23 11.72 14.70
N ILE A 62 -21.68 11.26 13.58
CA ILE A 62 -20.48 11.83 12.97
C ILE A 62 -20.82 13.24 12.50
N ASN A 63 -20.04 14.22 12.97
CA ASN A 63 -20.25 15.63 12.65
C ASN A 63 -19.17 16.18 11.69
N ARG A 64 -18.14 15.39 11.38
CA ARG A 64 -17.05 15.73 10.47
C ARG A 64 -16.35 14.48 9.97
N ILE A 65 -15.92 14.48 8.70
CA ILE A 65 -15.07 13.44 8.11
C ILE A 65 -13.68 14.00 7.86
N VAL A 66 -12.64 13.29 8.29
CA VAL A 66 -11.24 13.57 7.95
C VAL A 66 -10.70 12.42 7.13
N ASP A 67 -10.31 12.70 5.89
CA ASP A 67 -9.79 11.72 4.96
C ASP A 67 -8.26 11.69 5.01
N THR A 68 -7.74 10.61 5.57
CA THR A 68 -6.30 10.27 5.61
C THR A 68 -6.01 8.99 4.81
N THR A 69 -6.94 8.58 3.95
CA THR A 69 -6.79 7.38 3.13
C THR A 69 -5.63 7.53 2.17
N HIS A 70 -5.23 6.42 1.56
CA HIS A 70 -4.20 6.52 0.53
C HIS A 70 -4.71 7.36 -0.65
N PRO A 71 -3.88 8.20 -1.28
CA PRO A 71 -4.22 8.96 -2.48
C PRO A 71 -4.80 8.14 -3.64
N TYR A 72 -4.48 6.85 -3.68
CA TYR A 72 -5.04 5.91 -4.66
C TYR A 72 -6.37 5.27 -4.23
N ALA A 73 -6.82 5.47 -2.98
CA ALA A 73 -8.13 5.05 -2.48
C ALA A 73 -9.23 5.99 -3.00
N LYS A 74 -9.27 6.18 -4.33
CA LYS A 74 -10.15 7.14 -5.02
C LYS A 74 -11.62 6.88 -4.76
N GLU A 75 -12.01 5.61 -4.64
CA GLU A 75 -13.40 5.22 -4.44
C GLU A 75 -13.95 5.72 -3.10
N ILE A 76 -13.28 5.42 -1.99
CA ILE A 76 -13.73 5.85 -0.66
C ILE A 76 -13.67 7.38 -0.53
N SER A 77 -12.64 8.04 -1.05
CA SER A 77 -12.60 9.51 -1.07
C SER A 77 -13.78 10.11 -1.85
N ARG A 78 -14.14 9.52 -2.99
CA ARG A 78 -15.30 9.97 -3.79
C ARG A 78 -16.61 9.77 -3.02
N ILE A 79 -16.81 8.59 -2.42
CA ILE A 79 -17.98 8.28 -1.61
C ILE A 79 -18.10 9.25 -0.43
N ALA A 80 -17.00 9.49 0.27
CA ALA A 80 -16.97 10.38 1.43
C ALA A 80 -17.33 11.82 1.06
N LYS A 81 -16.75 12.37 -0.01
CA LYS A 81 -17.08 13.72 -0.53
C LYS A 81 -18.56 13.84 -0.91
N ASN A 82 -19.09 12.83 -1.61
CA ASN A 82 -20.50 12.82 -2.02
C ASN A 82 -21.44 12.78 -0.81
N VAL A 83 -21.18 11.87 0.14
CA VAL A 83 -22.04 11.67 1.30
C VAL A 83 -21.95 12.87 2.26
N SER A 84 -20.75 13.42 2.50
CA SER A 84 -20.58 14.60 3.35
C SER A 84 -21.33 15.81 2.79
N ALA A 85 -21.26 16.03 1.48
CA ALA A 85 -21.99 17.10 0.80
C ALA A 85 -23.51 16.90 0.90
N LYS A 86 -24.01 15.68 0.69
CA LYS A 86 -25.45 15.36 0.80
C LYS A 86 -26.00 15.54 2.22
N ILE A 87 -25.22 15.20 3.25
CA ILE A 87 -25.64 15.27 4.66
C ILE A 87 -25.36 16.66 5.26
N GLY A 88 -24.48 17.45 4.66
CA GLY A 88 -24.13 18.79 5.14
C GLY A 88 -23.10 18.79 6.28
N ILE A 89 -22.19 17.81 6.31
CA ILE A 89 -21.09 17.79 7.29
C ILE A 89 -19.73 18.14 6.63
N PRO A 90 -18.79 18.77 7.36
CA PRO A 90 -17.47 19.06 6.85
C PRO A 90 -16.70 17.81 6.42
N TYR A 91 -16.00 17.91 5.30
CA TYR A 91 -15.02 16.94 4.82
C TYR A 91 -13.67 17.62 4.70
N GLU A 92 -12.65 17.06 5.38
CA GLU A 92 -11.28 17.53 5.33
C GLU A 92 -10.42 16.52 4.56
N ASP A 93 -9.84 16.95 3.44
CA ASP A 93 -8.82 16.18 2.73
C ASP A 93 -7.46 16.42 3.41
N LYS A 94 -7.04 15.48 4.25
CA LYS A 94 -5.74 15.51 4.96
C LYS A 94 -4.76 14.50 4.38
N LYS A 95 -4.99 14.06 3.14
CA LYS A 95 -4.05 13.22 2.43
C LYS A 95 -2.78 14.00 2.17
N ARG A 96 -1.65 13.32 2.29
CA ARG A 96 -0.35 13.90 1.94
C ARG A 96 -0.28 14.12 0.43
N ASP A 97 0.35 15.21 0.02
CA ASP A 97 0.59 15.44 -1.40
C ASP A 97 1.62 14.44 -1.94
N VAL A 98 1.18 13.55 -2.81
CA VAL A 98 2.02 12.51 -3.45
C VAL A 98 2.86 13.09 -4.57
N SER A 99 2.57 14.31 -5.02
CA SER A 99 3.33 14.99 -6.07
C SER A 99 4.82 15.03 -5.74
N VAL A 100 5.17 15.18 -4.45
CA VAL A 100 6.54 15.22 -3.94
C VAL A 100 7.21 13.83 -3.96
N GLU A 101 6.45 12.74 -3.82
CA GLU A 101 6.99 11.37 -3.87
C GLU A 101 7.04 10.79 -5.30
N LEU A 102 6.22 11.33 -6.23
CA LEU A 102 6.24 11.01 -7.66
C LEU A 102 7.28 11.80 -8.48
N ASP A 103 7.99 12.76 -7.87
CA ASP A 103 9.10 13.48 -8.51
C ASP A 103 10.31 12.58 -8.82
N TYR A 104 10.29 11.33 -8.35
CA TYR A 104 11.29 10.37 -8.79
C TYR A 104 11.02 9.92 -10.22
N LYS A 105 11.77 10.48 -11.18
CA LYS A 105 11.67 10.23 -12.63
C LYS A 105 11.72 8.77 -13.09
N ARG A 106 12.16 7.84 -12.23
CA ARG A 106 12.25 6.40 -12.51
C ARG A 106 11.10 5.60 -11.89
N ILE A 107 10.03 6.26 -11.47
CA ILE A 107 8.76 5.59 -11.14
C ILE A 107 8.01 5.30 -12.44
N PHE A 108 7.61 4.04 -12.61
CA PHE A 108 6.74 3.62 -13.69
C PHE A 108 5.44 3.07 -13.11
N LEU A 109 4.32 3.66 -13.50
CA LEU A 109 2.99 3.26 -13.06
C LEU A 109 2.41 2.29 -14.09
N ALA A 110 2.43 1.00 -13.77
CA ALA A 110 1.88 -0.03 -14.65
C ALA A 110 0.38 -0.21 -14.39
N LYS A 111 -0.43 -0.04 -15.44
CA LYS A 111 -1.89 -0.19 -15.40
C LYS A 111 -2.32 -1.67 -15.38
N ASN A 112 -1.47 -2.57 -15.86
CA ASN A 112 -1.71 -4.01 -15.87
C ASN A 112 -0.38 -4.79 -15.91
N THR A 113 -0.47 -6.13 -15.80
CA THR A 113 0.68 -7.04 -15.81
C THR A 113 1.45 -6.95 -17.12
N GLU A 114 0.78 -6.93 -18.27
CA GLU A 114 1.42 -6.88 -19.58
C GLU A 114 2.25 -5.61 -19.82
N GLU A 115 1.77 -4.47 -19.33
CA GLU A 115 2.53 -3.22 -19.35
C GLU A 115 3.80 -3.31 -18.48
N ALA A 116 3.69 -3.87 -17.28
CA ALA A 116 4.84 -4.11 -16.41
C ALA A 116 5.85 -5.07 -17.07
N LYS A 117 5.39 -6.19 -17.63
CA LYS A 117 6.23 -7.18 -18.35
C LYS A 117 7.02 -6.55 -19.49
N ARG A 118 6.37 -5.73 -20.33
CA ARG A 118 7.04 -5.00 -21.42
C ARG A 118 8.09 -4.03 -20.89
N PHE A 119 7.80 -3.33 -19.80
CA PHE A 119 8.78 -2.45 -19.17
C PHE A 119 10.00 -3.23 -18.64
N PHE A 120 9.77 -4.36 -17.98
CA PHE A 120 10.83 -5.22 -17.45
C PHE A 120 11.77 -5.71 -18.54
N LYS A 121 11.22 -6.31 -19.61
CA LYS A 121 12.00 -6.85 -20.74
C LYS A 121 12.89 -5.80 -21.40
N LYS A 122 12.45 -4.54 -21.43
CA LYS A 122 13.18 -3.45 -22.09
C LYS A 122 14.21 -2.77 -21.19
N ASN A 123 13.92 -2.64 -19.89
CA ASN A 123 14.64 -1.71 -19.02
C ASN A 123 15.32 -2.36 -17.80
N CYS A 124 15.06 -3.63 -17.50
CA CYS A 124 15.42 -4.22 -16.21
C CYS A 124 16.23 -5.51 -16.39
N LYS A 125 17.36 -5.61 -15.70
CA LYS A 125 18.23 -6.79 -15.67
C LYS A 125 18.08 -7.60 -14.40
N SER A 126 17.78 -6.96 -13.27
CA SER A 126 17.67 -7.61 -11.95
C SER A 126 16.49 -7.02 -11.19
N ILE A 127 15.47 -7.83 -10.96
CA ILE A 127 14.16 -7.37 -10.53
C ILE A 127 13.87 -7.88 -9.11
N LEU A 128 13.47 -7.01 -8.19
CA LEU A 128 12.97 -7.41 -6.87
C LEU A 128 11.44 -7.31 -6.83
N PHE A 129 10.77 -8.45 -6.82
CA PHE A 129 9.32 -8.55 -6.69
C PHE A 129 8.91 -8.50 -5.22
N THR A 130 8.25 -7.41 -4.80
CA THR A 130 7.73 -7.23 -3.42
C THR A 130 6.19 -7.29 -3.36
N ILE A 131 5.62 -8.16 -4.20
CA ILE A 131 4.18 -8.26 -4.47
C ILE A 131 3.49 -9.43 -3.74
N GLY A 132 4.25 -10.19 -2.94
CA GLY A 132 3.78 -11.38 -2.24
C GLY A 132 3.65 -12.60 -3.16
N SER A 133 3.20 -13.72 -2.59
CA SER A 133 3.16 -15.02 -3.27
C SER A 133 1.99 -15.17 -4.27
N LYS A 134 0.90 -14.42 -4.10
CA LYS A 134 -0.33 -14.60 -4.89
C LYS A 134 -0.22 -14.22 -6.38
N LEU A 135 0.71 -13.34 -6.75
CA LEU A 135 0.91 -12.87 -8.13
C LEU A 135 2.20 -13.43 -8.77
N LEU A 136 2.84 -14.42 -8.16
CA LEU A 136 4.12 -14.92 -8.69
C LEU A 136 3.99 -15.51 -10.09
N ASP A 137 2.89 -16.20 -10.37
CA ASP A 137 2.59 -16.90 -11.62
C ASP A 137 2.60 -15.93 -12.80
N GLU A 138 2.10 -14.71 -12.59
CA GLU A 138 2.09 -13.64 -13.59
C GLU A 138 3.48 -13.19 -14.02
N PHE A 139 4.50 -13.40 -13.19
CA PHE A 139 5.87 -12.91 -13.44
C PHE A 139 6.90 -14.03 -13.50
N ILE A 140 6.46 -15.28 -13.65
CA ILE A 140 7.38 -16.43 -13.60
C ILE A 140 8.35 -16.50 -14.77
N GLU A 141 8.05 -15.84 -15.89
CA GLU A 141 8.98 -15.67 -17.00
C GLU A 141 10.27 -14.92 -16.60
N PHE A 142 10.23 -14.15 -15.50
CA PHE A 142 11.39 -13.44 -14.93
C PHE A 142 12.09 -14.24 -13.83
N LYS A 143 11.82 -15.53 -13.67
CA LYS A 143 12.41 -16.32 -12.56
C LYS A 143 13.94 -16.37 -12.57
N ASN A 144 14.56 -16.22 -13.73
CA ASN A 144 16.02 -16.28 -13.89
C ASN A 144 16.71 -14.93 -13.62
N ASN A 145 15.96 -13.83 -13.53
CA ASN A 145 16.49 -12.50 -13.29
C ASN A 145 15.71 -11.72 -12.22
N GLY A 146 14.77 -12.40 -11.57
CA GLY A 146 13.95 -11.89 -10.49
C GLY A 146 14.34 -12.49 -9.14
N TYR A 147 14.22 -11.69 -8.10
CA TYR A 147 14.19 -12.09 -6.70
C TYR A 147 12.76 -11.89 -6.19
N PHE A 148 12.23 -12.88 -5.49
CA PHE A 148 10.84 -12.89 -5.06
C PHE A 148 10.77 -12.82 -3.55
N ARG A 149 10.29 -11.67 -3.06
CA ARG A 149 10.09 -11.45 -1.63
C ARG A 149 8.69 -11.89 -1.23
N VAL A 150 8.62 -12.91 -0.39
CA VAL A 150 7.38 -13.52 0.10
C VAL A 150 7.33 -13.54 1.63
N LEU A 151 6.13 -13.74 2.19
CA LEU A 151 6.00 -13.96 3.63
C LEU A 151 6.63 -15.31 4.01
N PRO A 152 7.19 -15.44 5.22
CA PRO A 152 7.85 -16.66 5.69
C PRO A 152 6.83 -17.72 6.14
N PHE A 153 5.80 -17.96 5.33
CA PHE A 153 4.83 -19.04 5.52
C PHE A 153 5.16 -20.20 4.59
N SER A 154 4.97 -21.44 5.06
CA SER A 154 5.18 -22.67 4.26
C SER A 154 4.50 -22.57 2.91
N ASP A 155 3.21 -22.21 2.87
CA ASP A 155 2.43 -22.11 1.64
C ASP A 155 3.01 -21.10 0.63
N SER A 156 3.63 -20.03 1.12
CA SER A 156 4.26 -19.02 0.26
C SER A 156 5.56 -19.52 -0.34
N ILE A 157 6.37 -20.25 0.44
CA ILE A 157 7.64 -20.84 -0.01
C ILE A 157 7.36 -22.03 -0.95
N ASP A 158 6.42 -22.92 -0.61
CA ASP A 158 6.01 -24.05 -1.43
C ASP A 158 5.49 -23.59 -2.80
N ARG A 159 4.77 -22.46 -2.84
CA ARG A 159 4.35 -21.86 -4.10
C ARG A 159 5.54 -21.43 -4.97
N CYS A 160 6.59 -20.85 -4.39
CA CYS A 160 7.80 -20.51 -5.13
C CYS A 160 8.44 -21.76 -5.76
N PHE A 161 8.56 -22.86 -5.00
CA PHE A 161 9.12 -24.12 -5.51
C PHE A 161 8.26 -24.75 -6.61
N ARG A 162 6.93 -24.77 -6.46
CA ARG A 162 6.02 -25.25 -7.52
C ARG A 162 6.15 -24.48 -8.83
N LEU A 163 6.50 -23.21 -8.74
CA LEU A 163 6.74 -22.36 -9.91
C LEU A 163 8.17 -22.46 -10.47
N GLY A 164 9.03 -23.26 -9.84
CA GLY A 164 10.41 -23.47 -10.26
C GLY A 164 11.30 -22.24 -10.03
N ILE A 165 11.01 -21.47 -8.97
CA ILE A 165 11.89 -20.40 -8.48
C ILE A 165 13.00 -21.03 -7.65
N GLU A 166 14.25 -20.76 -8.03
CA GLU A 166 15.43 -21.24 -7.31
C GLU A 166 15.45 -20.72 -5.86
N PRO A 167 15.84 -21.54 -4.87
CA PRO A 167 15.91 -21.10 -3.47
C PRO A 167 16.74 -19.83 -3.25
N SER A 168 17.83 -19.66 -4.01
CA SER A 168 18.70 -18.47 -3.97
C SER A 168 18.02 -17.18 -4.42
N ARG A 169 16.84 -17.27 -5.06
CA ARG A 169 16.04 -16.14 -5.53
C ARG A 169 14.82 -15.87 -4.66
N ILE A 170 14.66 -16.59 -3.55
CA ILE A 170 13.55 -16.42 -2.61
C ILE A 170 14.04 -15.62 -1.40
N ILE A 171 13.35 -14.52 -1.10
CA ILE A 171 13.60 -13.71 0.10
C ILE A 171 12.37 -13.83 1.00
N ALA A 172 12.40 -14.77 1.96
CA ALA A 172 11.30 -15.00 2.88
C ALA A 172 11.43 -14.08 4.11
N MET A 173 10.59 -13.05 4.20
CA MET A 173 10.63 -12.10 5.31
C MET A 173 9.31 -11.36 5.52
N GLN A 174 9.01 -10.97 6.76
CA GLN A 174 7.80 -10.24 7.13
C GLN A 174 8.10 -8.76 7.42
N GLY A 175 7.39 -7.88 6.71
CA GLY A 175 7.47 -6.43 6.88
C GLY A 175 6.50 -5.88 7.93
N PRO A 176 6.36 -4.55 8.04
CA PRO A 176 6.88 -3.53 7.13
C PRO A 176 8.41 -3.35 7.24
N PHE A 177 9.05 -2.90 6.16
CA PHE A 177 10.51 -2.72 6.10
C PHE A 177 10.88 -1.26 6.01
N SER A 178 11.96 -0.88 6.68
CA SER A 178 12.53 0.47 6.59
C SER A 178 13.12 0.74 5.20
N SER A 179 13.28 2.02 4.83
CA SER A 179 13.97 2.38 3.60
C SER A 179 15.44 1.93 3.60
N LYS A 180 16.09 1.88 4.77
CA LYS A 180 17.46 1.36 4.93
C LYS A 180 17.56 -0.12 4.55
N LEU A 181 16.65 -0.95 5.08
CA LEU A 181 16.67 -2.39 4.78
C LEU A 181 16.27 -2.66 3.33
N ASN A 182 15.26 -1.97 2.79
CA ASN A 182 14.94 -2.11 1.37
C ASN A 182 16.16 -1.73 0.52
N LYS A 183 16.84 -0.61 0.79
CA LYS A 183 18.05 -0.20 0.05
C LYS A 183 19.16 -1.24 0.16
N ALA A 184 19.40 -1.79 1.36
CA ALA A 184 20.40 -2.84 1.56
C ALA A 184 20.12 -4.07 0.69
N LEU A 185 18.86 -4.51 0.61
CA LEU A 185 18.48 -5.60 -0.30
C LEU A 185 18.68 -5.22 -1.78
N LEU A 186 18.35 -3.97 -2.16
CA LEU A 186 18.59 -3.50 -3.52
C LEU A 186 20.08 -3.45 -3.87
N ASP A 187 20.95 -3.13 -2.91
CA ASP A 187 22.40 -3.10 -3.08
C ASP A 187 22.99 -4.52 -3.12
N GLU A 188 22.62 -5.38 -2.17
CA GLU A 188 23.14 -6.75 -2.05
C GLU A 188 22.86 -7.60 -3.29
N PHE A 189 21.65 -7.51 -3.84
CA PHE A 189 21.22 -8.31 -5.00
C PHE A 189 21.38 -7.59 -6.34
N ASP A 190 22.09 -6.44 -6.35
CA ASP A 190 22.27 -5.56 -7.50
C ASP A 190 20.98 -5.32 -8.30
N ILE A 191 19.94 -4.89 -7.59
CA ILE A 191 18.60 -4.71 -8.15
C ILE A 191 18.54 -3.38 -8.92
N ASP A 192 18.15 -3.44 -10.19
CA ASP A 192 17.90 -2.27 -11.05
C ASP A 192 16.40 -1.96 -11.22
N CYS A 193 15.52 -2.84 -10.73
CA CYS A 193 14.07 -2.63 -10.73
C CYS A 193 13.39 -3.19 -9.48
N LEU A 194 12.75 -2.31 -8.70
CA LEU A 194 11.91 -2.68 -7.57
C LEU A 194 10.44 -2.71 -7.99
N VAL A 195 9.75 -3.82 -7.77
CA VAL A 195 8.32 -3.97 -8.07
C VAL A 195 7.51 -3.95 -6.79
N SER A 196 6.51 -3.08 -6.73
CA SER A 196 5.58 -2.96 -5.61
C SER A 196 4.14 -3.01 -6.09
N LYS A 197 3.26 -3.62 -5.29
CA LYS A 197 1.83 -3.33 -5.39
C LYS A 197 1.56 -1.91 -4.92
N ASN A 198 0.44 -1.37 -5.37
CA ASN A 198 -0.14 -0.17 -4.80
C ASN A 198 -0.78 -0.43 -3.43
N SER A 199 0.00 -0.92 -2.47
CA SER A 199 -0.46 -1.29 -1.13
C SER A 199 -0.45 -0.11 -0.13
N GLY A 200 -0.17 1.09 -0.61
CA GLY A 200 -0.01 2.30 0.19
C GLY A 200 1.02 2.19 1.32
N ARG A 201 0.95 3.12 2.27
CA ARG A 201 1.89 3.22 3.41
C ARG A 201 1.89 1.99 4.32
N ALA A 202 0.73 1.37 4.54
CA ALA A 202 0.61 0.12 5.31
C ALA A 202 1.43 -1.02 4.69
N GLY A 203 1.57 -1.05 3.36
CA GLY A 203 2.44 -1.98 2.62
C GLY A 203 3.88 -1.51 2.42
N GLY A 204 4.27 -0.40 3.08
CA GLY A 204 5.62 0.15 3.05
C GLY A 204 6.01 0.81 1.73
N LEU A 205 5.05 1.36 0.96
CA LEU A 205 5.33 1.96 -0.35
C LEU A 205 6.35 3.12 -0.26
N ASP A 206 6.21 4.05 0.68
CA ASP A 206 7.15 5.18 0.84
C ASP A 206 8.57 4.71 1.12
N ALA A 207 8.72 3.68 1.97
CA ALA A 207 10.03 3.13 2.28
C ALA A 207 10.69 2.51 1.04
N LYS A 208 9.89 1.98 0.11
CA LYS A 208 10.35 1.48 -1.20
C LYS A 208 10.67 2.61 -2.18
N ILE A 209 9.85 3.66 -2.23
CA ILE A 209 10.11 4.87 -3.03
C ILE A 209 11.46 5.46 -2.62
N GLU A 210 11.66 5.68 -1.32
CA GLU A 210 12.91 6.24 -0.80
C GLU A 210 14.10 5.31 -1.04
N ALA A 211 13.93 4.00 -0.87
CA ALA A 211 14.98 3.04 -1.17
C ALA A 211 15.37 3.04 -2.67
N ALA A 212 14.38 3.04 -3.56
CA ALA A 212 14.60 3.07 -5.01
C ALA A 212 15.27 4.37 -5.44
N LYS A 213 14.84 5.52 -4.89
CA LYS A 213 15.46 6.83 -5.12
C LYS A 213 16.92 6.85 -4.69
N ARG A 214 17.22 6.34 -3.50
CA ARG A 214 18.59 6.25 -2.97
C ARG A 214 19.48 5.26 -3.74
N LYS A 215 18.90 4.19 -4.29
CA LYS A 215 19.60 3.23 -5.16
C LYS A 215 19.80 3.79 -6.57
N GLY A 216 18.88 4.61 -7.06
CA GLY A 216 18.81 5.02 -8.47
C GLY A 216 18.17 3.98 -9.39
N CYS A 217 17.46 2.99 -8.84
CA CYS A 217 16.79 1.92 -9.61
C CYS A 217 15.38 2.34 -10.05
N TYR A 218 14.80 1.61 -11.02
CA TYR A 218 13.39 1.78 -11.35
C TYR A 218 12.50 1.34 -10.18
N LEU A 219 11.36 2.01 -10.02
CA LEU A 219 10.28 1.55 -9.15
C LEU A 219 9.02 1.36 -10.00
N VAL A 220 8.60 0.12 -10.17
CA VAL A 220 7.37 -0.22 -10.87
C VAL A 220 6.24 -0.44 -9.87
N ILE A 221 5.20 0.38 -9.97
CA ILE A 221 4.00 0.29 -9.12
C ILE A 221 2.86 -0.32 -9.95
N LEU A 222 2.33 -1.44 -9.48
CA LEU A 222 1.19 -2.13 -10.07
C LEU A 222 -0.12 -1.50 -9.53
N LEU A 223 -0.86 -0.81 -10.40
CA LEU A 223 -1.98 0.04 -9.97
C LEU A 223 -3.27 -0.70 -9.63
N ASP A 224 -3.60 -1.80 -10.32
CA ASP A 224 -4.82 -2.61 -10.08
C ASP A 224 -4.60 -4.05 -10.59
N ILE A 225 -3.91 -4.90 -9.79
CA ILE A 225 -3.59 -6.32 -10.11
C ILE A 225 -3.81 -7.23 -8.90
#